data_AF-A0A645HLK0-F1
#
_entry.id   AF-A0A645HLK0-F1
#
_cell.length_a   1.000
_cell.length_b   1.000
_cell.length_c   1.000
_cell.angle_alpha   90.00
_cell.angle_beta   90.00
_cell.angle_gamma   90.00
#
_symmetry.space_group_name_H-M   'P 1'
#
loop_
_entity.id
_entity.type
_entity.pdbx_description
1 polymer ?
#
loop_
_entity_poly.entity_id
_entity_poly.type
_entity_poly.pdbx_seq_one_letter_code
_entity_poly.pdbx_strand_id
1 'polypeptide(L)'
;MRKPLLEYLMRLAAEGDPTAEAIFRQIGEYLAVTFEETEWMLAPKSKQRVLFGRFVKHKRCAELLQEGANERNPVRFVAGDGNLAYTPLMLDLKQDPVHTVAQFGQAVGAAYFAASQL
;
A
#
# COMPACT_ATOMS: atom_id res chain seq x y z
N MET A 1 -1.02 -21.50 -2.19
CA MET A 1 -0.39 -21.48 -0.85
C MET A 1 0.04 -20.08 -0.36
N ARG A 2 0.43 -19.13 -1.22
CA ARG A 2 0.82 -17.76 -0.79
C ARG A 2 -0.28 -16.96 -0.06
N LYS A 3 -1.52 -16.99 -0.56
CA LYS A 3 -2.64 -16.18 -0.02
C LYS A 3 -3.05 -16.60 1.42
N PRO A 4 -3.27 -17.90 1.73
CA PRO A 4 -3.60 -18.32 3.09
C PRO A 4 -2.50 -18.05 4.12
N LEU A 5 -1.22 -18.22 3.74
CA LEU A 5 -0.09 -17.91 4.63
C LEU A 5 -0.07 -16.44 5.02
N LEU A 6 -0.25 -15.54 4.04
CA LEU A 6 -0.30 -14.11 4.31
C LEU A 6 -1.49 -13.74 5.22
N GLU A 7 -2.67 -14.31 4.98
CA GLU A 7 -3.84 -14.09 5.85
C GLU A 7 -3.59 -14.57 7.29
N TYR A 8 -2.91 -15.71 7.45
CA TYR A 8 -2.54 -16.23 8.75
C TYR A 8 -1.55 -15.30 9.49
N LEU A 9 -0.50 -14.83 8.82
CA LEU A 9 0.46 -13.87 9.41
C LEU A 9 -0.19 -12.54 9.75
N MET A 10 -1.09 -12.04 8.89
CA MET A 10 -1.87 -10.82 9.15
C MET A 10 -2.74 -10.98 10.40
N ARG A 11 -3.35 -12.16 10.58
CA ARG A 11 -4.14 -12.46 11.77
C ARG A 11 -3.28 -12.49 13.03
N LEU A 12 -2.14 -13.18 13.01
CA LEU A 12 -1.21 -13.22 14.15
C LEU A 12 -0.74 -11.82 14.56
N ALA A 13 -0.34 -10.99 13.60
CA ALA A 13 0.06 -9.61 13.87
C ALA A 13 -1.10 -8.78 14.44
N ALA A 14 -2.32 -8.97 13.93
CA ALA A 14 -3.50 -8.30 14.46
C ALA A 14 -3.88 -8.76 15.88
N GLU A 15 -3.56 -10.01 16.23
CA GLU A 15 -3.73 -10.59 17.57
C GLU A 15 -2.58 -10.25 18.53
N GLY A 16 -1.56 -9.50 18.06
CA GLY A 16 -0.44 -9.03 18.88
C GLY A 16 0.72 -10.02 19.02
N ASP A 17 0.84 -11.02 18.14
CA ASP A 17 2.00 -11.91 18.13
C ASP A 17 3.29 -11.12 17.85
N PRO A 18 4.30 -11.15 18.73
CA PRO A 18 5.46 -10.26 18.64
C PRO A 18 6.32 -10.54 17.40
N THR A 19 6.38 -11.79 16.95
CA THR A 19 7.18 -12.17 15.77
C THR A 19 6.49 -11.65 14.51
N ALA A 20 5.18 -11.85 14.40
CA ALA A 20 4.40 -11.34 13.29
C ALA A 20 4.42 -9.80 13.28
N GLU A 21 4.29 -9.13 14.41
CA GLU A 21 4.40 -7.67 14.47
C GLU A 21 5.77 -7.17 13.97
N ALA A 22 6.86 -7.81 14.40
CA ALA A 22 8.21 -7.46 13.96
C ALA A 22 8.38 -7.61 12.44
N ILE A 23 7.82 -8.67 11.84
CA ILE A 23 7.82 -8.87 10.39
C ILE A 23 7.13 -7.71 9.68
N PHE A 24 5.96 -7.26 10.17
CA PHE A 24 5.24 -6.16 9.54
C PHE A 24 5.97 -4.82 9.69
N ARG A 25 6.62 -4.54 10.84
CA ARG A 25 7.48 -3.36 10.98
C ARG A 25 8.65 -3.40 9.99
N GLN A 26 9.32 -4.53 9.88
CA GLN A 26 10.44 -4.70 8.94
C GLN A 26 10.01 -4.49 7.48
N ILE A 27 8.82 -4.97 7.09
CA ILE A 27 8.26 -4.67 5.75
C ILE A 27 8.06 -3.15 5.59
N GLY A 28 7.56 -2.46 6.61
CA GLY A 28 7.40 -1.01 6.64
C GLY A 28 8.72 -0.26 6.41
N GLU A 29 9.78 -0.68 7.10
CA GLU A 29 11.13 -0.13 6.95
C GLU A 29 11.63 -0.29 5.50
N TYR A 30 11.50 -1.48 4.89
CA TYR A 30 11.92 -1.70 3.50
C TYR A 30 11.07 -0.95 2.47
N LEU A 31 9.78 -0.74 2.75
CA LEU A 31 8.96 0.15 1.93
C LEU A 31 9.47 1.59 2.01
N ALA A 32 9.86 2.08 3.20
CA ALA A 32 10.44 3.40 3.36
C ALA A 32 11.74 3.58 2.55
N VAL A 33 12.60 2.56 2.47
CA VAL A 33 13.79 2.53 1.60
C VAL A 33 13.39 2.72 0.13
N THR A 34 12.44 1.91 -0.34
CA THR A 34 11.98 1.99 -1.74
C THR A 34 11.40 3.38 -2.05
N PHE A 35 10.72 3.99 -1.08
CA PHE A 35 10.13 5.31 -1.25
C PHE A 35 11.10 6.48 -1.20
N GLU A 36 12.24 6.32 -0.53
CA GLU A 36 13.34 7.27 -0.54
C GLU A 36 14.02 7.29 -1.91
N GLU A 37 14.35 6.12 -2.44
CA GLU A 37 14.95 5.97 -3.78
C GLU A 37 14.03 6.53 -4.87
N THR A 38 12.74 6.18 -4.82
CA THR A 38 11.76 6.67 -5.81
C THR A 38 11.46 8.16 -5.67
N GLU A 39 11.59 8.74 -4.48
CA GLU A 39 11.48 10.19 -4.29
C GLU A 39 12.60 10.93 -5.02
N TRP A 40 13.83 10.45 -4.90
CA TRP A 40 14.98 11.01 -5.60
C TRP A 40 14.85 10.86 -7.13
N MET A 41 14.46 9.67 -7.61
CA MET A 41 14.38 9.39 -9.04
C MET A 41 13.22 10.12 -9.74
N LEU A 42 12.05 10.17 -9.11
CA LEU A 42 10.80 10.59 -9.76
C LEU A 42 10.31 11.97 -9.30
N ALA A 43 10.83 12.49 -8.19
CA ALA A 43 10.41 13.75 -7.56
C ALA A 43 8.88 13.95 -7.57
N PRO A 44 8.09 12.97 -7.08
CA PRO A 44 6.65 12.99 -7.23
C PRO A 44 6.03 14.20 -6.51
N LYS A 45 4.98 14.78 -7.11
CA LYS A 45 4.22 15.88 -6.49
C LYS A 45 3.54 15.44 -5.19
N SER A 46 3.03 14.21 -5.14
CA SER A 46 2.45 13.65 -3.91
C SER A 46 3.54 13.11 -2.99
N LYS A 47 3.53 13.56 -1.73
CA LYS A 47 4.40 13.04 -0.67
C LYS A 47 3.76 11.92 0.14
N GLN A 48 2.49 11.60 -0.13
CA GLN A 48 1.84 10.42 0.41
C GLN A 48 2.15 9.20 -0.45
N ARG A 49 2.30 8.04 0.20
CA ARG A 49 2.58 6.78 -0.46
C ARG A 49 1.39 5.86 -0.36
N VAL A 50 0.78 5.59 -1.52
CA VAL A 50 -0.40 4.75 -1.60
C VAL A 50 0.01 3.29 -1.65
N LEU A 51 -0.47 2.50 -0.69
CA LEU A 51 -0.25 1.06 -0.64
C LEU A 51 -1.49 0.33 -1.13
N PHE A 52 -1.33 -0.45 -2.20
CA PHE A 52 -2.38 -1.34 -2.69
C PHE A 52 -2.17 -2.77 -2.17
N GLY A 53 -3.28 -3.50 -2.01
CA GLY A 53 -3.25 -4.92 -1.70
C GLY A 53 -3.61 -5.24 -0.25
N ARG A 54 -3.39 -6.50 0.13
CA ARG A 54 -3.97 -7.08 1.35
C ARG A 54 -3.36 -6.56 2.65
N PHE A 55 -2.12 -6.08 2.61
CA PHE A 55 -1.41 -5.61 3.80
C PHE A 55 -2.11 -4.46 4.53
N VAL A 56 -2.88 -3.64 3.81
CA VAL A 56 -3.66 -2.53 4.38
C VAL A 56 -5.10 -2.90 4.74
N LYS A 57 -5.48 -4.19 4.65
CA LYS A 57 -6.84 -4.64 4.97
C LYS A 57 -7.12 -4.70 6.47
N HIS A 58 -6.14 -5.10 7.29
CA HIS A 58 -6.24 -5.03 8.75
C HIS A 58 -5.58 -3.75 9.25
N LYS A 59 -6.32 -3.00 10.07
CA LYS A 59 -5.85 -1.74 10.64
C LYS A 59 -4.51 -1.89 11.36
N ARG A 60 -4.38 -2.93 12.21
CA ARG A 60 -3.15 -3.18 12.97
C ARG A 60 -1.94 -3.45 12.07
N CYS A 61 -2.11 -4.25 11.01
CA CYS A 61 -1.06 -4.48 10.03
C CYS A 61 -0.62 -3.17 9.35
N ALA A 62 -1.57 -2.32 8.98
CA ALA A 62 -1.26 -1.02 8.38
C ALA A 62 -0.52 -0.08 9.36
N GLU A 63 -0.93 -0.08 10.64
CA GLU A 63 -0.25 0.66 11.71
C GLU A 63 1.19 0.18 11.90
N LEU A 64 1.42 -1.14 11.93
CA LEU A 64 2.76 -1.73 12.07
C LEU A 64 3.68 -1.39 10.89
N LEU A 65 3.15 -1.37 9.67
CA LEU A 65 3.91 -0.91 8.49
C LEU A 65 4.31 0.56 8.65
N GLN A 66 3.38 1.39 9.12
CA GLN A 66 3.64 2.80 9.36
C GLN A 66 4.66 3.02 10.50
N GLU A 67 4.59 2.22 11.58
CA GLU A 67 5.55 2.21 12.68
C GLU A 67 6.96 1.93 12.16
N GLY A 68 7.17 0.82 11.45
CA GLY A 68 8.50 0.45 10.96
C GLY A 68 9.04 1.40 9.86
N ALA A 69 8.16 1.99 9.06
CA ALA A 69 8.57 3.01 8.10
C ALA A 69 9.08 4.29 8.79
N ASN A 70 8.40 4.70 9.87
CA ASN A 70 8.74 5.90 10.65
C ASN A 70 10.08 5.79 11.38
N GLU A 71 10.59 4.57 11.62
CA GLU A 71 11.93 4.37 12.17
C GLU A 71 13.02 4.90 11.22
N ARG A 72 12.73 4.98 9.91
CA ARG A 72 13.68 5.38 8.87
C ARG A 72 13.43 6.77 8.33
N ASN A 73 12.20 7.11 7.95
CA ASN A 73 11.86 8.43 7.43
C ASN A 73 10.38 8.80 7.71
N PRO A 74 10.00 10.09 7.70
CA PRO A 74 8.62 10.52 7.99
C PRO A 74 7.67 10.30 6.81
N VAL A 75 7.66 9.08 6.25
CA VAL A 75 6.76 8.70 5.16
C VAL A 75 5.34 8.50 5.69
N ARG A 76 4.35 8.92 4.91
CA ARG A 76 2.93 8.67 5.23
C ARG A 76 2.34 7.66 4.27
N PHE A 77 1.96 6.51 4.81
CA PHE A 77 1.24 5.48 4.08
C PHE A 77 -0.27 5.76 4.07
N VAL A 78 -0.89 5.55 2.92
CA VAL A 78 -2.33 5.66 2.73
C VAL A 78 -2.82 4.38 2.06
N ALA A 79 -3.92 3.82 2.55
CA ALA A 79 -4.52 2.65 1.93
C ALA A 79 -5.08 3.01 0.56
N GLY A 80 -4.72 2.21 -0.44
CA GLY A 80 -5.25 2.27 -1.80
C GLY A 80 -6.66 1.70 -1.89
N ASP A 81 -7.63 2.32 -1.22
CA ASP A 81 -9.02 1.87 -1.16
C ASP A 81 -9.99 2.86 -1.85
N GLY A 82 -11.30 2.64 -1.70
CA GLY A 82 -12.35 3.49 -2.28
C GLY A 82 -12.38 4.94 -1.75
N ASN A 83 -11.55 5.30 -0.77
CA ASN A 83 -11.38 6.68 -0.32
C ASN A 83 -10.44 7.49 -1.21
N LEU A 84 -9.74 6.86 -2.15
CA LEU A 84 -8.95 7.53 -3.18
C LEU A 84 -9.75 7.91 -4.43
N ALA A 85 -11.08 7.83 -4.38
CA ALA A 85 -11.95 8.20 -5.49
C ALA A 85 -12.09 9.73 -5.60
N TYR A 86 -11.32 10.35 -6.50
CA TYR A 86 -11.32 11.80 -6.70
C TYR A 86 -11.82 12.26 -8.08
N THR A 87 -11.94 11.34 -9.04
CA THR A 87 -12.46 11.66 -10.38
C THR A 87 -13.87 11.09 -10.54
N PRO A 88 -14.69 11.63 -11.46
CA PRO A 88 -16.02 11.08 -11.74
C PRO A 88 -15.99 9.56 -12.00
N LEU A 89 -15.07 9.10 -12.84
CA LEU A 89 -14.88 7.66 -13.10
C LEU A 89 -14.56 6.86 -11.83
N MET A 90 -13.68 7.37 -10.96
CA MET A 90 -13.38 6.67 -9.71
C MET A 90 -14.58 6.67 -8.74
N LEU A 91 -15.41 7.70 -8.75
CA LEU A 91 -16.63 7.75 -7.95
C LEU A 91 -17.67 6.74 -8.44
N ASP A 92 -17.80 6.58 -9.75
CA ASP A 92 -18.64 5.53 -10.35
C ASP A 92 -18.11 4.14 -9.97
N LEU A 93 -16.79 3.92 -10.10
CA LEU A 93 -16.12 2.68 -9.69
C LEU A 93 -16.23 2.38 -8.19
N LYS A 94 -16.42 3.39 -7.34
CA LYS A 94 -16.64 3.18 -5.90
C LYS A 94 -18.00 2.54 -5.63
N GLN A 95 -18.98 2.76 -6.50
CA GLN A 95 -20.34 2.21 -6.41
C GLN A 95 -20.53 0.95 -7.27
N ASP A 96 -19.54 0.60 -8.10
CA ASP A 96 -19.59 -0.56 -8.99
C ASP A 96 -19.44 -1.89 -8.19
N PRO A 97 -20.31 -2.88 -8.43
CA PRO A 97 -20.28 -4.15 -7.68
C PRO A 97 -19.19 -5.13 -8.15
N VAL A 98 -18.54 -4.89 -9.29
CA VAL A 98 -17.60 -5.80 -9.95
C VAL A 98 -16.17 -5.24 -9.98
N HIS A 99 -16.03 -3.94 -10.22
CA HIS A 99 -14.76 -3.25 -10.40
C HIS A 99 -14.46 -2.34 -9.22
N THR A 100 -13.17 -2.05 -9.01
CA THR A 100 -12.71 -1.26 -7.87
C THR A 100 -11.80 -0.11 -8.30
N VAL A 101 -11.82 0.96 -7.51
CA VAL A 101 -10.88 2.09 -7.63
C VAL A 101 -9.42 1.62 -7.59
N ALA A 102 -9.13 0.58 -6.79
CA ALA A 102 -7.80 -0.01 -6.70
C ALA A 102 -7.35 -0.65 -8.03
N GLN A 103 -8.23 -1.40 -8.71
CA GLN A 103 -7.92 -1.98 -10.03
C GLN A 103 -7.67 -0.89 -11.08
N PHE A 104 -8.45 0.19 -11.05
CA PHE A 104 -8.21 1.34 -11.94
C PHE A 104 -6.84 1.98 -11.68
N GLY A 105 -6.49 2.25 -10.41
CA GLY A 105 -5.18 2.80 -10.05
C GLY A 105 -4.02 1.91 -10.52
N GLN A 106 -4.16 0.59 -10.38
CA GLN A 106 -3.19 -0.39 -10.89
C GLN A 106 -3.07 -0.35 -12.42
N ALA A 107 -4.19 -0.25 -13.15
CA ALA A 107 -4.20 -0.18 -14.61
C ALA A 107 -3.52 1.10 -15.13
N VAL A 108 -3.78 2.25 -14.50
CA VAL A 108 -3.11 3.51 -14.84
C VAL A 108 -1.60 3.41 -14.59
N GLY A 109 -1.20 2.85 -13.44
CA GLY A 109 0.21 2.63 -13.13
C GLY A 109 0.90 1.73 -14.16
N ALA A 110 0.25 0.64 -14.58
CA ALA A 110 0.77 -0.25 -15.60
C ALA A 110 0.92 0.43 -16.97
N ALA A 111 -0.07 1.23 -17.38
CA ALA A 111 -0.01 1.98 -18.64
C ALA A 111 1.11 3.02 -18.63
N TYR A 112 1.28 3.75 -17.53
CA TYR A 112 2.38 4.72 -17.39
C TYR A 112 3.75 4.04 -17.46
N PHE A 113 3.92 2.91 -16.76
CA PHE A 113 5.16 2.13 -16.81
C PHE A 113 5.44 1.62 -18.22
N ALA A 114 4.44 1.06 -18.92
CA ALA A 114 4.62 0.58 -20.29
C ALA A 114 5.03 1.72 -21.24
N ALA A 115 4.42 2.90 -21.09
CA ALA A 115 4.76 4.08 -21.88
C ALA A 115 6.18 4.62 -21.59
N SER A 116 6.74 4.37 -20.40
CA SER A 116 8.09 4.80 -20.06
C SER A 116 9.20 3.85 -20.55
N GLN A 117 8.84 2.73 -21.18
CA GLN A 117 9.78 1.74 -21.74
C GLN A 117 9.92 1.85 -23.27
N LEU A 118 9.17 2.76 -23.90
CA LEU A 118 9.20 3.07 -25.34
C LEU A 118 9.94 4.39 -25.56
#